data_AF-A0A6J2JNN8-F1
#
_entry.id   AF-A0A6J2JNN8-F1
#
_cell.length_a   1.000
_cell.length_b   1.000
_cell.length_c   1.000
_cell.angle_alpha   90.00
_cell.angle_beta   90.00
_cell.angle_gamma   90.00
#
_symmetry.space_group_name_H-M   'P 1'
#
loop_
_entity.id
_entity.type
_entity.pdbx_description
1 polymer ?
#
loop_
_entity_poly.entity_id
_entity_poly.type
_entity_poly.pdbx_seq_one_letter_code
_entity_poly.pdbx_strand_id
1 'polypeptide(L)'
;MIQKVIQDPVTYYPNYEGMIYTRNFEGNILLFTNWNRNKLYCWNMDTPYEEENVDVLTRIGETKYRFSALDAVGSVLHGLMQRTLNSTSSKFNKDENNFWLFSTNLDKLLEGSKCSKSNQCTDYLTRRSNSQNLLFLSRLSPKYVSDSVIRNVENIWQVTGIMN
;
A
#
# COMPACT_ATOMS: atom_id res chain seq x y z
N MET A 1 -5.64 47.80 -40.42
CA MET A 1 -6.77 47.03 -39.86
C MET A 1 -6.32 46.51 -38.50
N ILE A 2 -6.89 47.04 -37.43
CA ILE A 2 -6.52 46.74 -36.04
C ILE A 2 -7.24 45.44 -35.66
N GLN A 3 -6.51 44.36 -35.41
CA GLN A 3 -7.06 43.19 -34.72
C GLN A 3 -6.60 43.24 -33.27
N LYS A 4 -7.53 43.58 -32.38
CA LYS A 4 -7.45 43.29 -30.95
C LYS A 4 -7.24 41.79 -30.79
N VAL A 5 -6.04 41.39 -30.37
CA VAL A 5 -5.85 40.08 -29.75
C VAL A 5 -6.35 40.22 -28.32
N ILE A 6 -7.53 39.68 -28.07
CA ILE A 6 -8.08 39.50 -26.73
C ILE A 6 -7.26 38.39 -26.07
N GLN A 7 -6.26 38.77 -25.26
CA GLN A 7 -5.82 38.00 -24.09
C GLN A 7 -6.98 38.04 -23.07
N ASP A 8 -7.43 36.96 -22.44
CA ASP A 8 -6.72 35.77 -21.98
C ASP A 8 -7.54 34.48 -22.19
N PRO A 9 -6.94 33.36 -22.61
CA PRO A 9 -7.54 32.07 -22.35
C PRO A 9 -7.37 31.77 -20.86
N VAL A 10 -8.50 31.65 -20.15
CA VAL A 10 -8.57 31.00 -18.84
C VAL A 10 -7.81 29.68 -18.96
N THR A 11 -6.65 29.62 -18.33
CA THR A 11 -5.82 28.42 -18.33
C THR A 11 -6.58 27.39 -17.51
N TYR A 12 -7.32 26.53 -18.20
CA TYR A 12 -7.84 25.30 -17.60
C TYR A 12 -6.59 24.52 -17.23
N TYR A 13 -6.24 24.47 -15.94
CA TYR A 13 -5.28 23.50 -15.44
C TYR A 13 -6.05 22.18 -15.35
N PRO A 14 -5.95 21.26 -16.32
CA PRO A 14 -6.32 19.88 -16.05
C PRO A 14 -5.50 19.46 -14.83
N ASN A 15 -6.17 19.17 -13.71
CA ASN A 15 -5.55 18.48 -12.58
C ASN A 15 -5.17 17.08 -13.07
N TYR A 16 -4.05 16.97 -13.80
CA TYR A 16 -3.42 15.70 -14.12
C TYR A 16 -2.81 15.18 -12.82
N GLU A 17 -3.64 14.62 -11.96
CA GLU A 17 -3.15 13.98 -10.76
C GLU A 17 -2.69 12.58 -11.17
N GLY A 18 -1.38 12.37 -11.21
CA GLY A 18 -0.83 11.04 -11.48
C GLY A 18 -1.20 10.06 -10.36
N MET A 19 -1.14 8.76 -10.63
CA MET A 19 -1.26 7.75 -9.58
C MET A 19 -0.13 7.89 -8.56
N ILE A 20 -0.41 7.59 -7.29
CA ILE A 20 0.61 7.38 -6.27
C ILE A 20 0.54 5.94 -5.81
N TYR A 21 1.67 5.41 -5.35
CA TYR A 21 1.77 4.05 -4.88
C TYR A 21 2.75 3.93 -3.71
N THR A 22 2.59 2.86 -2.95
CA THR A 22 3.56 2.39 -1.97
C THR A 22 3.62 0.87 -2.01
N ARG A 23 4.76 0.30 -1.63
CA ARG A 23 4.97 -1.15 -1.60
C ARG A 23 5.08 -1.60 -0.17
N ASN A 24 4.29 -2.60 0.19
CA ASN A 24 4.57 -3.39 1.38
C ASN A 24 5.58 -4.49 1.02
N PHE A 25 6.80 -4.42 1.58
CA PHE A 25 7.85 -5.38 1.29
C PHE A 25 7.64 -6.74 1.98
N GLU A 26 7.00 -6.76 3.15
CA GLU A 26 6.76 -7.98 3.92
C GLU A 26 5.71 -8.88 3.25
N GLY A 27 4.74 -8.28 2.57
CA GLY A 27 3.70 -8.98 1.84
C GLY A 27 3.79 -8.91 0.33
N ASN A 28 4.87 -8.39 -0.25
CA ASN A 28 5.00 -8.16 -1.69
C ASN A 28 3.73 -7.55 -2.37
N ILE A 29 3.05 -6.64 -1.68
CA ILE A 29 1.81 -6.02 -2.15
C ILE A 29 2.09 -4.60 -2.62
N LEU A 30 1.59 -4.25 -3.79
CA LEU A 30 1.53 -2.88 -4.27
C LEU A 30 0.19 -2.26 -3.88
N LEU A 31 0.23 -1.15 -3.16
CA LEU A 31 -0.92 -0.32 -2.86
C LEU A 31 -0.85 0.92 -3.75
N PHE A 32 -1.90 1.21 -4.50
CA PHE A 32 -1.87 2.32 -5.46
C PHE A 32 -3.23 2.97 -5.61
N THR A 33 -3.25 4.22 -6.06
CA THR A 33 -4.50 4.94 -6.27
C THR A 33 -4.94 4.93 -7.72
N ASN A 34 -6.21 5.24 -7.98
CA ASN A 34 -6.59 5.73 -9.30
C ASN A 34 -6.01 7.13 -9.57
N TRP A 35 -6.19 7.61 -10.81
CA TRP A 35 -5.76 8.94 -11.24
C TRP A 35 -6.30 10.07 -10.35
N ASN A 36 -7.59 10.00 -9.97
CA ASN A 36 -8.20 11.01 -9.10
C ASN A 36 -7.78 10.90 -7.62
N ARG A 37 -6.93 9.92 -7.28
CA ARG A 37 -6.43 9.67 -5.92
C ARG A 37 -7.53 9.57 -4.86
N ASN A 38 -8.70 9.07 -5.23
CA ASN A 38 -9.86 8.94 -4.33
C ASN A 38 -10.25 7.48 -4.07
N LYS A 39 -9.62 6.54 -4.78
CA LYS A 39 -9.74 5.09 -4.58
C LYS A 39 -8.37 4.51 -4.31
N LEU A 40 -8.29 3.61 -3.34
CA LEU A 40 -7.08 2.84 -3.04
C LEU A 40 -7.30 1.40 -3.51
N TYR A 41 -6.34 0.91 -4.27
CA TYR A 41 -6.28 -0.43 -4.82
C TYR A 41 -5.13 -1.20 -4.19
N CYS A 42 -5.21 -2.52 -4.29
CA CYS A 42 -4.11 -3.41 -4.02
C CYS A 42 -3.85 -4.33 -5.20
N TRP A 43 -2.61 -4.80 -5.29
CA TRP A 43 -2.21 -5.89 -6.16
C TRP A 43 -1.13 -6.73 -5.46
N ASN A 44 -1.31 -8.06 -5.44
CA ASN A 44 -0.26 -8.99 -5.04
C ASN A 44 0.73 -9.14 -6.21
N MET A 45 1.95 -8.65 -6.05
CA MET A 45 2.93 -8.61 -7.14
C MET A 45 3.50 -9.99 -7.52
N ASP A 46 3.13 -11.06 -6.82
CA ASP A 46 3.42 -12.44 -7.22
C ASP A 46 2.45 -12.97 -8.29
N THR A 47 1.37 -12.24 -8.59
CA THR A 47 0.42 -12.60 -9.66
C THR A 47 0.61 -11.71 -10.88
N PRO A 48 0.23 -12.15 -12.09
CA PRO A 48 0.17 -11.26 -13.26
C PRO A 48 -0.70 -10.02 -12.99
N TYR A 49 -0.29 -8.87 -13.54
CA TYR A 49 -1.05 -7.63 -13.45
C TYR A 49 -2.27 -7.70 -14.38
N GLU A 50 -3.38 -8.17 -13.84
CA GLU A 50 -4.66 -8.34 -14.53
C GLU A 50 -5.80 -7.87 -13.63
N GLU A 51 -6.91 -7.40 -14.21
CA GLU A 51 -8.05 -6.85 -13.45
C GLU A 51 -8.61 -7.87 -12.45
N GLU A 52 -8.55 -9.15 -12.79
CA GLU A 52 -8.95 -10.23 -11.89
C GLU A 52 -8.07 -10.35 -10.64
N ASN A 53 -6.82 -9.87 -10.66
CA ASN A 53 -5.87 -9.92 -9.54
C ASN A 53 -5.72 -8.60 -8.78
N VAL A 54 -6.43 -7.55 -9.21
CA VAL A 54 -6.49 -6.24 -8.55
C VAL A 54 -7.81 -6.13 -7.77
N ASP A 55 -7.75 -5.45 -6.63
CA ASP A 55 -8.94 -5.17 -5.83
C ASP A 55 -8.99 -3.74 -5.29
N VAL A 56 -10.19 -3.26 -4.99
CA VAL A 56 -10.42 -1.93 -4.39
C VAL A 56 -10.54 -2.09 -2.88
N LEU A 57 -9.62 -1.48 -2.15
CA LEU A 57 -9.61 -1.53 -0.68
C LEU A 57 -10.52 -0.49 -0.05
N THR A 58 -10.50 0.74 -0.57
CA THR A 58 -11.33 1.81 -0.02
C THR A 58 -11.61 2.92 -1.03
N ARG A 59 -12.67 3.67 -0.76
CA ARG A 59 -13.12 4.83 -1.54
C ARG A 59 -13.36 5.99 -0.58
N ILE A 60 -12.74 7.13 -0.90
CA ILE A 60 -12.97 8.39 -0.20
C ILE A 60 -14.00 9.18 -1.01
N GLY A 61 -14.85 9.96 -0.35
CA GLY A 61 -15.81 10.83 -1.03
C GLY A 61 -15.12 11.69 -2.08
N GLU A 62 -15.52 11.54 -3.35
CA GLU A 62 -14.74 11.91 -4.54
C GLU A 62 -14.45 13.42 -4.65
N THR A 63 -15.18 14.25 -3.91
CA THR A 63 -15.15 15.72 -4.06
C THR A 63 -14.43 16.45 -2.94
N LYS A 64 -14.20 15.81 -1.78
CA LYS A 64 -13.70 16.53 -0.59
C LYS A 64 -12.22 16.28 -0.33
N TYR A 65 -11.77 15.03 -0.43
CA TYR A 65 -10.41 14.63 -0.11
C TYR A 65 -9.84 13.64 -1.11
N ARG A 66 -8.52 13.60 -1.16
CA ARG A 66 -7.71 12.72 -1.98
C ARG A 66 -6.48 12.26 -1.21
N PHE A 67 -5.96 11.10 -1.56
CA PHE A 67 -4.65 10.65 -1.12
C PHE A 67 -3.57 11.56 -1.72
N SER A 68 -2.64 12.03 -0.89
CA SER A 68 -1.52 12.88 -1.29
C SER A 68 -0.18 12.16 -1.14
N ALA A 69 -0.06 11.30 -0.13
CA ALA A 69 1.05 10.37 0.05
C ALA A 69 0.57 9.08 0.70
N LEU A 70 1.29 7.98 0.45
CA LEU A 70 1.06 6.67 1.05
C LEU A 70 2.41 6.10 1.52
N ASP A 71 2.41 5.44 2.66
CA ASP A 71 3.58 4.74 3.19
C ASP A 71 3.15 3.45 3.90
N ALA A 72 3.71 2.32 3.49
CA ALA A 72 3.38 1.01 4.04
C ALA A 72 4.62 0.44 4.73
N VAL A 73 4.58 0.39 6.06
CA VAL A 73 5.68 -0.08 6.90
C VAL A 73 5.16 -1.15 7.84
N GLY A 74 5.76 -2.34 7.78
CA GLY A 74 5.28 -3.48 8.55
C GLY A 74 3.83 -3.84 8.20
N SER A 75 3.01 -4.05 9.22
CA SER A 75 1.56 -4.29 9.09
C SER A 75 0.72 -3.01 9.12
N VAL A 76 1.32 -1.83 8.90
CA VAL A 76 0.63 -0.53 8.99
C VAL A 76 0.71 0.23 7.67
N LEU A 77 -0.44 0.74 7.24
CA LEU A 77 -0.54 1.71 6.16
C LEU A 77 -0.77 3.09 6.76
N HIS A 78 0.15 4.00 6.47
CA HIS A 78 0.03 5.43 6.69
C HIS A 78 -0.36 6.13 5.41
N GLY A 79 -1.13 7.21 5.52
CA GLY A 79 -1.37 8.08 4.38
C GLY A 79 -1.65 9.52 4.77
N LEU A 80 -1.25 10.43 3.89
CA LEU A 80 -1.58 11.84 3.96
C LEU A 80 -2.78 12.10 3.06
N MET A 81 -3.82 12.66 3.66
CA MET A 81 -5.02 13.10 2.98
C MET A 81 -4.94 14.59 2.76
N GLN A 82 -5.29 15.02 1.56
CA GLN A 82 -5.34 16.42 1.18
C GLN A 82 -6.74 16.75 0.68
N ARG A 83 -7.23 17.93 1.05
CA ARG A 83 -8.47 18.48 0.53
C ARG A 83 -8.32 18.80 -0.96
N THR A 84 -9.31 18.44 -1.75
CA THR A 84 -9.36 18.82 -3.16
C THR A 84 -9.49 20.35 -3.25
N LEU A 85 -8.59 20.98 -3.99
CA LEU A 85 -8.64 22.42 -4.24
C LEU A 85 -9.74 22.73 -5.26
N ASN A 86 -10.41 23.87 -5.10
CA ASN A 86 -11.37 24.32 -6.08
C ASN A 86 -10.64 24.79 -7.35
N SER A 87 -11.18 24.54 -8.54
CA SER A 87 -10.53 24.85 -9.81
C SER A 87 -10.23 26.35 -10.01
N THR A 88 -10.91 27.20 -9.23
CA THR A 88 -10.78 28.66 -9.26
C THR A 88 -9.86 29.23 -8.17
N SER A 89 -9.34 28.40 -7.25
CA SER A 89 -8.52 28.87 -6.14
C SER A 89 -7.54 27.82 -5.63
N SER A 90 -6.26 28.18 -5.61
CA SER A 90 -5.19 27.41 -4.96
C SER A 90 -5.16 27.59 -3.42
N LYS A 91 -6.07 28.38 -2.85
CA LYS A 91 -6.08 28.69 -1.42
C LYS A 91 -6.82 27.60 -0.63
N PHE A 92 -6.18 27.16 0.45
CA PHE A 92 -6.75 26.27 1.46
C PHE A 92 -7.89 26.94 2.24
N ASN A 93 -8.88 26.15 2.66
CA ASN A 93 -10.01 26.63 3.46
C ASN A 93 -9.54 26.83 4.91
N LYS A 94 -9.62 28.05 5.44
CA LYS A 94 -9.18 28.35 6.81
C LYS A 94 -10.05 27.72 7.89
N ASP A 95 -11.31 27.39 7.55
CA ASP A 95 -12.31 26.91 8.50
C ASP A 95 -12.44 25.37 8.47
N GLU A 96 -11.67 24.68 7.64
CA GLU A 96 -11.71 23.22 7.50
C GLU A 96 -10.31 22.60 7.53
N ASN A 97 -10.24 21.32 7.90
CA ASN A 97 -9.00 20.55 7.81
C ASN A 97 -8.62 20.34 6.35
N ASN A 98 -7.52 20.96 5.93
CA ASN A 98 -7.01 20.82 4.56
C ASN A 98 -6.12 19.58 4.40
N PHE A 99 -5.52 19.13 5.49
CA PHE A 99 -4.65 17.97 5.53
C PHE A 99 -4.92 17.18 6.80
N TRP A 100 -4.85 15.86 6.70
CA TRP A 100 -4.87 14.99 7.86
C TRP A 100 -4.16 13.68 7.55
N LEU A 101 -3.58 13.08 8.58
CA LEU A 101 -2.90 11.80 8.48
C LEU A 101 -3.86 10.69 8.93
N PHE A 102 -3.81 9.56 8.25
CA PHE A 102 -4.43 8.32 8.73
C PHE A 102 -3.40 7.23 8.92
N SER A 103 -3.75 6.28 9.77
CA SER A 103 -3.01 5.05 10.00
C SER A 103 -4.03 3.93 10.13
N THR A 104 -3.82 2.83 9.41
CA THR A 104 -4.66 1.63 9.53
C THR A 104 -3.81 0.38 9.53
N ASN A 105 -4.30 -0.68 10.18
CA ASN A 105 -3.72 -2.00 10.05
C ASN A 105 -3.99 -2.52 8.63
N LEU A 106 -2.92 -2.94 7.96
CA LEU A 106 -2.94 -3.37 6.57
C LEU A 106 -3.62 -4.73 6.41
N ASP A 107 -3.40 -5.68 7.32
CA ASP A 107 -4.01 -7.01 7.26
C ASP A 107 -5.54 -6.91 7.29
N LYS A 108 -6.08 -6.07 8.18
CA LYS A 108 -7.51 -5.75 8.24
C LYS A 108 -8.02 -5.06 6.98
N LEU A 109 -7.21 -4.21 6.37
CA LEU A 109 -7.59 -3.52 5.15
C LEU A 109 -7.63 -4.49 3.95
N LEU A 110 -6.73 -5.47 3.93
CA LEU A 110 -6.64 -6.51 2.90
C LEU A 110 -7.62 -7.66 3.13
N GLU A 111 -8.23 -7.78 4.31
CA GLU A 111 -9.13 -8.87 4.65
C GLU A 111 -10.28 -9.00 3.64
N GLY A 112 -10.47 -10.21 3.09
CA GLY A 112 -11.47 -10.48 2.06
C GLY A 112 -11.13 -9.94 0.66
N SER A 113 -10.02 -9.20 0.51
CA SER A 113 -9.55 -8.75 -0.79
C SER A 113 -8.81 -9.85 -1.54
N LYS A 114 -8.70 -9.72 -2.86
CA LYS A 114 -7.90 -10.64 -3.69
C LYS A 114 -6.41 -10.62 -3.38
N CYS A 115 -5.94 -9.56 -2.71
CA CYS A 115 -4.54 -9.36 -2.33
C CYS A 115 -4.17 -10.03 -1.00
N SER A 116 -5.13 -10.65 -0.31
CA SER A 116 -4.91 -11.38 0.96
C SER A 116 -4.26 -12.76 0.79
N LYS A 117 -4.10 -13.24 -0.46
CA LYS A 117 -3.44 -14.51 -0.74
C LYS A 117 -1.98 -14.48 -0.26
N SER A 118 -1.50 -15.61 0.26
CA SER A 118 -0.09 -15.75 0.59
C SER A 118 0.78 -15.53 -0.65
N ASN A 119 1.99 -15.05 -0.39
CA ASN A 119 2.99 -14.65 -1.36
C ASN A 119 4.35 -15.14 -0.85
N GLN A 120 5.37 -15.16 -1.72
CA GLN A 120 6.68 -15.69 -1.39
C GLN A 120 7.28 -15.04 -0.13
N CYS A 121 7.00 -13.76 0.10
CA CYS A 121 7.46 -13.03 1.29
C CYS A 121 6.71 -13.43 2.57
N THR A 122 5.37 -13.48 2.54
CA THR A 122 4.56 -13.95 3.68
C THR A 122 4.81 -15.42 4.00
N ASP A 123 5.02 -16.26 2.99
CA ASP A 123 5.37 -17.67 3.16
C ASP A 123 6.75 -17.81 3.82
N TYR A 124 7.74 -17.02 3.37
CA TYR A 124 9.05 -16.96 4.01
C TYR A 124 8.97 -16.50 5.48
N LEU A 125 8.26 -15.40 5.76
CA LEU A 125 8.12 -14.86 7.12
C LEU A 125 7.38 -15.84 8.04
N THR A 126 6.31 -16.46 7.54
CA THR A 126 5.53 -17.47 8.27
C THR A 126 6.39 -18.70 8.58
N ARG A 127 7.11 -19.23 7.58
CA ARG A 127 8.03 -20.37 7.76
C ARG A 127 9.11 -20.04 8.79
N ARG A 128 9.67 -18.84 8.73
CA ARG A 128 10.73 -18.41 9.64
C ARG A 128 10.21 -18.24 11.07
N SER A 129 9.04 -17.64 11.25
CA SER A 129 8.37 -17.53 12.56
C SER A 129 8.09 -18.90 13.17
N ASN A 130 7.55 -19.84 12.37
CA ASN A 130 7.29 -21.21 12.81
C ASN A 130 8.57 -21.94 13.21
N SER A 131 9.65 -21.76 12.44
CA SER A 131 10.96 -22.36 12.73
C SER A 131 11.58 -21.81 14.02
N GLN A 132 11.42 -20.51 14.27
CA GLN A 132 11.83 -19.90 15.54
C GLN A 132 11.00 -20.42 16.71
N ASN A 133 9.68 -20.52 16.56
CA ASN A 133 8.81 -21.08 17.61
C ASN A 133 9.18 -22.54 17.96
N LEU A 134 9.50 -23.37 16.96
CA LEU A 134 10.01 -24.73 17.16
C LEU A 134 11.31 -24.75 17.96
N LEU A 135 12.25 -23.84 17.67
CA LEU A 135 13.49 -23.68 18.45
C LEU A 135 13.20 -23.27 19.90
N PHE A 136 12.30 -22.31 20.12
CA PHE A 136 11.89 -21.90 21.47
C PHE A 136 11.24 -23.04 22.26
N LEU A 137 10.33 -23.79 21.64
CA LEU A 137 9.66 -24.94 22.27
C LEU A 137 10.63 -26.08 22.62
N SER A 138 11.67 -26.27 21.80
CA SER A 138 12.74 -27.23 22.07
C SER A 138 13.76 -26.73 23.11
N ARG A 139 13.49 -25.62 23.80
CA ARG A 139 14.33 -24.96 24.83
C ARG A 139 15.73 -24.56 24.33
N LEU A 140 15.93 -24.59 23.02
CA LEU A 140 17.06 -23.94 22.38
C LEU A 140 16.61 -22.49 22.18
N SER A 141 16.91 -21.63 23.16
CA SER A 141 16.65 -20.19 23.07
C SER A 141 17.95 -19.42 22.78
N PRO A 142 18.54 -19.50 21.57
CA PRO A 142 19.61 -18.58 21.23
C PRO A 142 19.05 -17.17 21.15
N LYS A 143 19.72 -16.23 21.81
CA LYS A 143 19.45 -14.79 21.69
C LYS A 143 19.57 -14.29 20.24
N TYR A 144 20.32 -15.01 19.41
CA TYR A 144 20.46 -14.82 17.97
C TYR A 144 20.56 -16.18 17.29
N VAL A 145 19.66 -16.46 16.35
CA VAL A 145 19.72 -17.66 15.51
C VAL A 145 20.14 -17.25 14.10
N SER A 146 21.26 -17.80 13.61
CA SER A 146 21.72 -17.53 12.25
C SER A 146 20.84 -18.24 11.22
N ASP A 147 20.83 -17.74 9.98
CA ASP A 147 20.08 -18.34 8.87
C ASP A 147 20.44 -19.81 8.63
N SER A 148 21.70 -20.18 8.87
CA SER A 148 22.17 -21.56 8.73
C SER A 148 21.52 -22.52 9.72
N VAL A 149 21.34 -22.07 10.97
CA VAL A 149 20.70 -22.88 12.02
C VAL A 149 19.21 -23.01 11.76
N ILE A 150 18.54 -21.93 11.34
CA ILE A 150 17.12 -21.98 10.95
C ILE A 150 16.91 -22.91 9.76
N ARG A 151 17.73 -22.82 8.70
CA ARG A 151 17.63 -23.72 7.54
C ARG A 151 17.82 -25.18 7.91
N ASN A 152 18.72 -25.50 8.84
CA ASN A 152 18.87 -26.88 9.32
C ASN A 152 17.61 -27.37 10.03
N VAL A 153 16.97 -26.52 10.84
CA VAL A 153 15.67 -26.86 11.45
C VAL A 153 14.60 -27.04 10.39
N GLU A 154 14.46 -26.10 9.45
CA GLU A 154 13.51 -26.20 8.33
C GLU A 154 13.66 -27.54 7.58
N ASN A 155 14.91 -27.95 7.31
CA ASN A 155 15.24 -29.21 6.62
C ASN A 155 14.94 -30.46 7.47
N ILE A 156 15.33 -30.47 8.75
CA ILE A 156 15.13 -31.61 9.66
C ILE A 156 13.64 -31.86 9.90
N TRP A 157 12.87 -30.78 10.03
CA TRP A 157 11.46 -30.83 10.41
C TRP A 157 10.50 -30.76 9.22
N GLN A 158 11.04 -30.79 7.99
CA GLN A 158 10.28 -30.69 6.73
C GLN A 158 9.24 -29.55 6.76
N VAL A 159 9.63 -28.38 7.27
CA VAL A 159 8.69 -27.25 7.42
C VAL A 159 8.31 -26.75 6.02
N THR A 160 7.14 -27.16 5.54
CA THR A 160 6.61 -26.77 4.24
C THR A 160 5.93 -25.41 4.32
N GLY A 161 6.62 -24.39 3.80
CA GLY A 161 6.02 -23.18 3.23
C GLY A 161 6.44 -23.16 1.76
N ILE A 162 5.46 -23.07 0.87
CA ILE A 162 5.56 -23.44 -0.56
C ILE A 162 6.87 -22.89 -1.17
N MET A 163 7.76 -23.80 -1.58
CA MET A 163 8.80 -23.48 -2.54
C MET A 163 8.18 -23.64 -3.92
N ASN A 164 7.96 -22.51 -4.61
CA ASN A 164 8.13 -22.34 -6.05
C ASN A 164 8.28 -20.86 -6.37
#